data_AF-A0A2N7VEM3-F1
#
_entry.id   AF-A0A2N7VEM3-F1
#
_cell.length_a   1.000
_cell.length_b   1.000
_cell.length_c   1.000
_cell.angle_alpha   90.00
_cell.angle_beta   90.00
_cell.angle_gamma   90.00
#
_symmetry.space_group_name_H-M   'P 1'
#
loop_
_entity.id
_entity.type
_entity.pdbx_description
1 polymer ?
#
loop_
_entity_poly.entity_id
_entity_poly.type
_entity_poly.pdbx_seq_one_letter_code
_entity_poly.pdbx_strand_id
1 'polypeptide(L)'
;MREGRSMRDVQGGTAKGRVRAYSETSRLAVIDVPIRDLVDAMNVGGIVETRSSCAGHRWPLLAALQAPFVMFKADCRYASRLSAAIHKDWCAAIHYLHYDWDITARFDDVGEFIFVLECRSRRFRRSRLERDFQTLKSWAEEIFRSGDRPDTFAAILSAAQGKQGAA
;
A
#
# COMPACT_ATOMS: atom_id res chain seq x y z
N MET A 1 31.59 -38.96 29.47
CA MET A 1 32.61 -37.95 29.12
C MET A 1 32.83 -37.96 27.61
N ARG A 2 32.33 -36.94 26.90
CA ARG A 2 33.08 -36.09 25.95
C ARG A 2 32.14 -34.98 25.48
N GLU A 3 32.74 -33.81 25.33
CA GLU A 3 32.14 -32.48 25.30
C GLU A 3 31.32 -32.14 24.06
N GLY A 4 30.32 -31.29 24.28
CA GLY A 4 30.31 -29.94 23.73
C GLY A 4 30.35 -29.77 22.21
N ARG A 5 29.19 -29.45 21.64
CA ARG A 5 29.12 -28.38 20.63
C ARG A 5 27.84 -27.59 20.82
N SER A 6 27.99 -26.48 21.56
CA SER A 6 27.05 -25.36 21.61
C SER A 6 26.95 -24.76 20.21
N MET A 7 25.78 -24.89 19.56
CA MET A 7 25.35 -23.98 18.51
C MET A 7 24.32 -23.03 19.11
N ARG A 8 24.83 -22.06 19.87
CA ARG A 8 24.23 -20.73 19.89
C ARG A 8 24.54 -20.06 18.55
N ASP A 9 23.67 -19.15 18.16
CA ASP A 9 23.80 -18.17 17.07
C ASP A 9 23.36 -18.61 15.67
N VAL A 10 22.04 -18.74 15.50
CA VAL A 10 21.36 -18.22 14.29
C VAL A 10 20.41 -17.11 14.73
N GLN A 11 20.98 -16.03 15.25
CA GLN A 11 20.25 -14.79 15.53
C GLN A 11 20.20 -13.94 14.26
N GLY A 12 18.99 -13.57 13.84
CA GLY A 12 18.77 -12.28 13.17
C GLY A 12 18.81 -12.22 11.64
N GLY A 13 18.40 -13.27 10.93
CA GLY A 13 18.08 -13.12 9.50
C GLY A 13 16.87 -12.20 9.28
N THR A 14 17.05 -11.08 8.59
CA THR A 14 15.99 -10.17 8.12
C THR A 14 15.14 -10.84 7.03
N ALA A 15 14.39 -11.87 7.40
CA ALA A 15 13.50 -12.55 6.47
C ALA A 15 12.43 -11.58 5.97
N LYS A 16 12.47 -11.29 4.67
CA LYS A 16 11.47 -10.54 3.92
C LYS A 16 10.13 -11.30 4.00
N GLY A 17 9.03 -10.59 4.27
CA GLY A 17 7.68 -11.17 4.32
C GLY A 17 7.10 -11.48 5.70
N ARG A 18 7.88 -11.41 6.79
CA ARG A 18 7.31 -11.45 8.16
C ARG A 18 6.59 -10.13 8.49
N VAL A 19 5.36 -10.23 9.00
CA VAL A 19 4.57 -9.11 9.53
C VAL A 19 5.33 -8.45 10.67
N ARG A 20 5.52 -7.13 10.58
CA ARG A 20 6.28 -6.30 11.53
C ARG A 20 5.62 -4.93 11.63
N ALA A 21 5.90 -4.20 12.69
CA ALA A 21 5.50 -2.79 12.77
C ALA A 21 6.23 -1.98 11.69
N TYR A 22 5.55 -0.97 11.13
CA TYR A 22 6.12 -0.10 10.10
C TYR A 22 7.48 0.49 10.51
N SER A 23 7.58 1.02 11.74
CA SER A 23 8.81 1.60 12.28
C SER A 23 10.00 0.64 12.26
N GLU A 24 9.76 -0.64 12.54
CA GLU A 24 10.77 -1.69 12.45
C GLU A 24 11.18 -1.96 11.00
N THR A 25 10.21 -2.11 10.09
CA THR A 25 10.48 -2.39 8.67
C THR A 25 11.21 -1.26 7.94
N SER A 26 10.86 -0.01 8.26
CA SER A 26 11.50 1.18 7.70
C SER A 26 12.96 1.27 8.16
N ARG A 27 13.21 1.07 9.46
CA ARG A 27 14.57 1.01 10.02
C ARG A 27 15.43 -0.08 9.39
N LEU A 28 14.83 -1.24 9.08
CA LEU A 28 15.51 -2.38 8.47
C LEU A 28 15.62 -2.28 6.94
N ALA A 29 15.05 -1.23 6.32
CA ALA A 29 15.01 -1.03 4.86
C ALA A 29 14.46 -2.23 4.05
N VAL A 30 13.57 -3.04 4.66
CA VAL A 30 13.03 -4.28 4.06
C VAL A 30 11.77 -4.08 3.22
N ILE A 31 11.27 -2.84 3.13
CA ILE A 31 10.13 -2.49 2.27
C ILE A 31 10.59 -2.46 0.81
N ASP A 32 9.85 -3.14 -0.06
CA ASP A 32 10.07 -3.15 -1.51
C ASP A 32 10.19 -1.72 -2.05
N VAL A 33 11.33 -1.41 -2.68
CA VAL A 33 11.62 -0.06 -3.19
C VAL A 33 10.49 0.52 -4.03
N PRO A 34 9.86 -0.22 -4.98
CA PRO A 34 8.84 0.38 -5.86
C PRO A 34 7.57 0.84 -5.14
N ILE A 35 7.20 0.25 -4.00
CA ILE A 35 5.97 0.58 -3.26
C ILE A 35 6.24 1.40 -2.00
N ARG A 36 7.52 1.64 -1.66
CA ARG A 36 7.94 2.27 -0.41
C ARG A 36 7.27 3.61 -0.17
N ASP A 37 7.29 4.48 -1.17
CA ASP A 37 6.67 5.81 -1.09
C ASP A 37 5.17 5.77 -0.77
N LEU A 38 4.45 4.79 -1.32
CA LEU A 38 3.04 4.58 -1.02
C LEU A 38 2.87 4.11 0.44
N VAL A 39 3.69 3.14 0.87
CA VAL A 39 3.66 2.65 2.26
C VAL A 39 3.96 3.78 3.24
N ASP A 40 4.97 4.60 2.97
CA ASP A 40 5.33 5.75 3.82
C ASP A 40 4.19 6.77 3.87
N ALA A 41 3.59 7.11 2.72
CA ALA A 41 2.44 8.00 2.66
C ALA A 41 1.21 7.49 3.45
N MET A 42 1.00 6.17 3.45
CA MET A 42 -0.09 5.55 4.17
C MET A 42 0.13 5.52 5.68
N ASN A 43 1.36 5.57 6.20
CA ASN A 43 1.59 5.58 7.66
C ASN A 43 1.42 6.99 8.23
N VAL A 44 0.24 7.27 8.76
CA VAL A 44 -0.08 8.52 9.44
C VAL A 44 -0.32 8.23 10.92
N GLY A 45 0.53 8.78 11.79
CA GLY A 45 0.53 8.48 13.23
C GLY A 45 -0.86 8.62 13.87
N GLY A 46 -1.32 7.55 14.52
CA GLY A 46 -2.64 7.49 15.18
C GLY A 46 -3.84 7.37 14.25
N ILE A 47 -3.64 7.37 12.92
CA ILE A 47 -4.71 7.33 11.92
C ILE A 47 -4.65 6.05 11.09
N VAL A 48 -3.48 5.76 10.51
CA VAL A 48 -3.26 4.59 9.67
C VAL A 48 -1.91 3.96 9.99
N GLU A 49 -1.90 2.64 10.17
CA GLU A 49 -0.69 1.86 10.43
C GLU A 49 -0.60 0.70 9.45
N THR A 50 0.43 0.69 8.60
CA THR A 50 0.68 -0.43 7.68
C THR A 50 1.30 -1.62 8.41
N ARG A 51 0.91 -2.83 8.02
CA ARG A 51 1.33 -4.10 8.63
C ARG A 51 2.19 -4.95 7.71
N SER A 52 1.90 -4.90 6.41
CA SER A 52 2.61 -5.68 5.39
C SER A 52 2.38 -5.06 4.02
N SER A 53 3.30 -5.26 3.09
CA SER A 53 3.15 -4.81 1.71
C SER A 53 3.96 -5.69 0.75
N CYS A 54 3.57 -5.67 -0.53
CA CYS A 54 4.35 -6.23 -1.61
C CYS A 54 4.19 -5.37 -2.86
N ALA A 55 5.28 -5.11 -3.58
CA ALA A 55 5.24 -4.42 -4.87
C ALA A 55 4.76 -5.31 -6.03
N GLY A 56 4.37 -6.57 -5.76
CA GLY A 56 4.04 -7.59 -6.74
C GLY A 56 5.27 -8.05 -7.51
N HIS A 57 5.90 -9.14 -7.08
CA HIS A 57 7.05 -9.71 -7.78
C HIS A 57 6.59 -10.65 -8.91
N ARG A 58 7.14 -10.44 -10.11
CA ARG A 58 6.92 -11.30 -11.29
C ARG A 58 8.24 -11.69 -11.90
N TRP A 59 8.30 -12.90 -12.44
CA TRP A 59 9.33 -13.25 -13.41
C TRP A 59 9.00 -12.67 -14.79
N PRO A 60 10.00 -12.44 -15.66
CA PRO A 60 9.77 -12.07 -17.05
C PRO A 60 8.78 -13.05 -17.69
N LEU A 61 7.80 -12.54 -18.43
CA LEU A 61 6.74 -13.30 -19.12
C LEU A 61 5.69 -14.03 -18.24
N LEU A 62 5.89 -14.14 -16.93
CA LEU A 62 4.91 -14.76 -16.02
C LEU A 62 4.02 -13.73 -15.31
N ALA A 63 2.84 -14.19 -14.88
CA ALA A 63 2.00 -13.44 -13.94
C ALA A 63 2.70 -13.35 -12.58
N ALA A 64 2.38 -12.31 -11.80
CA ALA A 64 2.89 -12.18 -10.45
C ALA A 64 2.32 -13.29 -9.56
N LEU A 65 3.21 -13.94 -8.80
CA LEU A 65 2.81 -14.95 -7.80
C LEU A 65 1.92 -14.30 -6.74
N GLN A 66 2.33 -13.11 -6.31
CA GLN A 66 1.59 -12.25 -5.40
C GLN A 66 1.28 -10.93 -6.09
N ALA A 67 0.01 -10.54 -6.07
CA ALA A 67 -0.38 -9.24 -6.59
C ALA A 67 0.12 -8.12 -5.65
N PRO A 68 0.35 -6.90 -6.17
CA PRO A 68 0.70 -5.76 -5.34
C PRO A 68 -0.35 -5.49 -4.27
N PHE A 69 0.08 -5.22 -3.03
CA PHE A 69 -0.84 -4.88 -1.95
C PHE A 69 -0.18 -4.07 -0.84
N VAL A 70 -1.00 -3.39 -0.04
CA VAL A 70 -0.66 -2.84 1.28
C VAL A 70 -1.75 -3.25 2.27
N MET A 71 -1.36 -3.95 3.33
CA MET A 71 -2.21 -4.26 4.48
C MET A 71 -2.05 -3.17 5.54
N PHE A 72 -3.15 -2.67 6.07
CA PHE A 72 -3.13 -1.58 7.03
C PHE A 72 -4.30 -1.63 8.02
N LYS A 73 -4.10 -1.04 9.19
CA LYS A 73 -5.15 -0.70 10.15
C LYS A 73 -5.52 0.76 9.98
N ALA A 74 -6.81 1.05 10.04
CA ALA A 74 -7.36 2.39 10.02
C ALA A 74 -8.80 2.35 10.57
N ASP A 75 -9.36 3.51 10.89
CA ASP A 75 -10.82 3.64 11.02
C ASP A 75 -11.49 3.40 9.65
N CYS A 76 -12.67 2.75 9.66
CA CYS A 76 -13.41 2.42 8.45
C CYS A 76 -13.72 3.63 7.58
N ARG A 77 -13.83 4.84 8.15
CA ARG A 77 -14.06 6.07 7.40
C ARG A 77 -12.94 6.39 6.40
N TYR A 78 -11.68 6.15 6.77
CA TYR A 78 -10.52 6.41 5.90
C TYR A 78 -10.43 5.38 4.78
N ALA A 79 -10.60 4.10 5.13
CA ALA A 79 -10.65 3.03 4.15
C ALA A 79 -11.80 3.23 3.15
N SER A 80 -12.99 3.62 3.63
CA SER A 80 -14.15 3.90 2.78
C SER A 80 -13.93 5.08 1.85
N ARG A 81 -13.29 6.17 2.32
CA ARG A 81 -12.97 7.32 1.47
C ARG A 81 -11.97 6.97 0.37
N LEU A 82 -10.94 6.18 0.68
CA LEU A 82 -9.97 5.73 -0.33
C LEU A 82 -10.63 4.74 -1.31
N SER A 83 -11.47 3.83 -0.83
CA SER A 83 -12.25 2.92 -1.67
C SER A 83 -13.19 3.70 -2.60
N ALA A 84 -13.87 4.74 -2.10
CA ALA A 84 -14.71 5.61 -2.91
C ALA A 84 -13.91 6.38 -3.97
N ALA A 85 -12.68 6.82 -3.68
CA ALA A 85 -11.81 7.46 -4.66
C ALA A 85 -11.46 6.50 -5.80
N ILE A 86 -11.07 5.27 -5.46
CA ILE A 86 -10.74 4.20 -6.41
C ILE A 86 -11.96 3.84 -7.27
N HIS A 87 -13.13 3.64 -6.64
CA HIS A 87 -14.36 3.32 -7.35
C HIS A 87 -14.81 4.45 -8.28
N LYS A 88 -14.65 5.72 -7.86
CA LYS A 88 -14.96 6.87 -8.69
C LYS A 88 -14.07 6.95 -9.91
N ASP A 89 -12.76 6.69 -9.74
CA ASP A 89 -11.83 6.61 -10.87
C ASP A 89 -12.25 5.51 -11.85
N TRP A 90 -12.63 4.33 -11.34
CA TRP A 90 -13.13 3.23 -12.16
C TRP A 90 -14.41 3.56 -12.93
N CYS A 91 -15.28 4.42 -12.38
CA CYS A 91 -16.51 4.85 -13.07
C CYS A 91 -16.30 6.03 -14.04
N ALA A 92 -15.13 6.67 -14.03
CA ALA A 92 -14.85 7.82 -14.88
C ALA A 92 -14.62 7.39 -16.35
N ALA A 93 -14.87 8.30 -17.28
CA ALA A 93 -14.59 8.06 -18.71
C ALA A 93 -13.07 7.99 -19.00
N ILE A 94 -12.25 8.61 -18.15
CA ILE A 94 -10.79 8.59 -18.21
C ILE A 94 -10.30 8.17 -16.82
N HIS A 95 -9.57 7.06 -16.77
CA HIS A 95 -9.02 6.51 -15.53
C HIS A 95 -7.60 7.04 -15.28
N TYR A 96 -7.31 7.37 -14.03
CA TYR A 96 -5.95 7.65 -13.56
C TYR A 96 -5.20 6.36 -13.22
N LEU A 97 -5.90 5.35 -12.69
CA LEU A 97 -5.34 4.03 -12.43
C LEU A 97 -5.34 3.17 -13.70
N HIS A 98 -4.24 2.45 -13.93
CA HIS A 98 -4.10 1.57 -15.08
C HIS A 98 -4.62 0.16 -14.81
N TYR A 99 -4.72 -0.23 -13.53
CA TYR A 99 -5.19 -1.55 -13.11
C TYR A 99 -6.37 -1.44 -12.15
N ASP A 100 -7.10 -2.55 -12.04
CA ASP A 100 -8.15 -2.71 -11.05
C ASP A 100 -7.54 -2.82 -9.64
N TRP A 101 -7.88 -1.84 -8.81
CA TRP A 101 -7.49 -1.74 -7.42
C TRP A 101 -8.75 -1.77 -6.55
N ASP A 102 -8.63 -2.34 -5.36
CA ASP A 102 -9.76 -2.37 -4.42
C ASP A 102 -9.26 -2.34 -2.97
N ILE A 103 -10.16 -2.02 -2.05
CA ILE A 103 -9.95 -2.13 -0.62
C ILE A 103 -10.90 -3.17 -0.04
N THR A 104 -10.33 -4.25 0.46
CA THR A 104 -11.09 -5.30 1.16
C THR A 104 -10.82 -5.26 2.67
N ALA A 105 -11.83 -5.65 3.45
CA ALA A 105 -11.70 -5.83 4.89
C ALA A 105 -11.57 -7.32 5.23
N ARG A 106 -10.68 -7.66 6.16
CA ARG A 106 -10.51 -9.04 6.65
C ARG A 106 -9.97 -9.06 8.07
N PHE A 107 -10.04 -10.21 8.71
CA PHE A 107 -9.26 -10.51 9.92
C PHE A 107 -7.93 -11.11 9.52
N ASP A 108 -6.84 -10.72 10.19
CA ASP A 108 -5.54 -11.36 10.03
C ASP A 108 -5.43 -12.64 10.88
N ASP A 109 -4.26 -13.30 10.82
CA ASP A 109 -4.01 -14.57 11.51
C ASP A 109 -4.05 -14.45 13.05
N VAL A 110 -4.00 -13.22 13.58
CA VAL A 110 -4.13 -12.95 15.03
C VAL A 110 -5.53 -12.43 15.40
N GLY A 111 -6.47 -12.43 14.45
CA GLY A 111 -7.86 -12.03 14.65
C GLY A 111 -8.08 -10.52 14.68
N GLU A 112 -7.12 -9.71 14.23
CA GLU A 112 -7.26 -8.27 14.17
C GLU A 112 -7.93 -7.83 12.86
N PHE A 113 -8.88 -6.90 12.96
CA PHE A 113 -9.54 -6.33 11.80
C PHE A 113 -8.59 -5.39 11.04
N ILE A 114 -8.41 -5.67 9.75
CA ILE A 114 -7.49 -4.96 8.87
C ILE A 114 -8.13 -4.70 7.51
N PHE A 115 -7.59 -3.69 6.82
CA PHE A 115 -7.88 -3.39 5.42
C PHE A 115 -6.71 -3.78 4.52
N VAL A 116 -7.04 -4.04 3.26
CA VAL A 116 -6.08 -4.44 2.23
C VAL A 116 -6.36 -3.63 0.98
N LEU A 117 -5.46 -2.72 0.67
CA LEU A 117 -5.40 -2.11 -0.66
C LEU A 117 -4.68 -3.08 -1.58
N GLU A 118 -5.35 -3.66 -2.56
CA GLU A 118 -4.76 -4.66 -3.45
C GLU A 118 -5.08 -4.39 -4.92
N CYS A 119 -4.10 -4.71 -5.78
CA CYS A 119 -4.31 -4.75 -7.21
C CYS A 119 -4.87 -6.13 -7.56
N ARG A 120 -6.07 -6.18 -8.17
CA ARG A 120 -6.71 -7.44 -8.60
C ARG A 120 -6.02 -8.03 -9.83
N SER A 121 -5.27 -7.21 -10.56
CA SER A 121 -4.51 -7.62 -11.74
C SER A 121 -3.20 -8.32 -11.38
N ARG A 122 -3.06 -9.60 -11.76
CA ARG A 122 -1.79 -10.36 -11.62
C ARG A 122 -0.81 -10.14 -12.77
N ARG A 123 -1.27 -9.53 -13.87
CA ARG A 123 -0.45 -9.21 -15.05
C ARG A 123 -0.37 -7.70 -15.21
N PHE A 124 0.81 -7.16 -14.98
CA PHE A 124 1.07 -5.73 -15.09
C PHE A 124 2.43 -5.45 -15.74
N ARG A 125 2.51 -4.32 -16.43
CA ARG A 125 3.74 -3.62 -16.81
C ARG A 125 4.22 -2.80 -15.62
N ARG A 126 5.49 -2.97 -15.24
CA ARG A 126 6.10 -2.32 -14.06
C ARG A 126 5.91 -0.80 -14.07
N SER A 127 6.18 -0.15 -15.19
CA SER A 127 6.07 1.31 -15.32
C SER A 127 4.64 1.86 -15.18
N ARG A 128 3.60 1.08 -15.51
CA ARG A 128 2.21 1.48 -15.26
C ARG A 128 1.83 1.26 -13.80
N LEU A 129 2.30 0.16 -13.21
CA LEU A 129 2.04 -0.15 -11.81
C LEU A 129 2.68 0.88 -10.87
N GLU A 130 3.88 1.35 -11.19
CA GLU A 130 4.53 2.43 -10.45
C GLU A 130 3.77 3.75 -10.56
N ARG A 131 3.14 4.05 -11.71
CA ARG A 131 2.24 5.22 -11.81
C ARG A 131 1.02 5.06 -10.91
N ASP A 132 0.42 3.89 -10.88
CA ASP A 132 -0.70 3.61 -9.97
C ASP A 132 -0.26 3.81 -8.51
N PHE A 133 0.93 3.35 -8.12
CA PHE A 133 1.45 3.61 -6.77
C PHE A 133 1.56 5.11 -6.47
N GLN A 134 2.00 5.93 -7.43
CA GLN A 134 2.08 7.39 -7.25
C GLN A 134 0.69 8.04 -7.16
N THR A 135 -0.27 7.59 -7.95
CA THR A 135 -1.67 8.05 -7.87
C THR A 135 -2.28 7.69 -6.51
N LEU A 136 -2.14 6.43 -6.10
CA LEU A 136 -2.63 5.95 -4.80
C LEU A 136 -1.94 6.65 -3.63
N LYS A 137 -0.63 6.93 -3.76
CA LYS A 137 0.12 7.73 -2.79
C LYS A 137 -0.54 9.09 -2.63
N SER A 138 -0.72 9.83 -3.71
CA SER A 138 -1.34 11.16 -3.68
C SER A 138 -2.72 11.14 -3.00
N TRP A 139 -3.57 10.16 -3.32
CA TRP A 139 -4.89 10.04 -2.70
C TRP A 139 -4.81 9.66 -1.22
N ALA A 140 -3.93 8.73 -0.85
CA ALA A 140 -3.73 8.34 0.54
C ALA A 140 -3.23 9.51 1.38
N GLU A 141 -2.26 10.29 0.88
CA GLU A 141 -1.75 11.48 1.55
C GLU A 141 -2.85 12.50 1.84
N GLU A 142 -3.71 12.74 0.86
CA GLU A 142 -4.81 13.70 1.01
C GLU A 142 -5.88 13.17 1.96
N ILE A 143 -6.33 11.93 1.78
CA ILE A 143 -7.42 11.35 2.56
C ILE A 143 -7.01 11.12 4.01
N PHE A 144 -5.82 10.57 4.26
CA PHE A 144 -5.40 10.21 5.62
C PHE A 144 -4.89 11.40 6.42
N ARG A 145 -4.39 12.47 5.78
CA ARG A 145 -3.96 13.69 6.49
C ARG A 145 -5.05 14.77 6.59
N SER A 146 -6.11 14.70 5.79
CA SER A 146 -7.23 15.67 5.86
C SER A 146 -8.02 15.63 7.16
N GLY A 147 -7.82 14.62 8.02
CA GLY A 147 -8.60 14.44 9.24
C GLY A 147 -10.08 14.20 8.95
N ASP A 148 -10.95 14.62 9.86
CA ASP A 148 -12.42 14.49 9.74
C ASP A 148 -13.08 15.56 8.84
N ARG A 149 -12.33 16.24 7.96
CA ARG A 149 -12.92 17.25 7.09
C ARG A 149 -13.63 16.59 5.89
N PRO A 150 -14.97 16.72 5.77
CA PRO A 150 -15.73 16.11 4.68
C PRO A 150 -15.46 16.78 3.32
N ASP A 151 -14.91 18.00 3.30
CA ASP A 151 -14.91 18.87 2.11
C ASP A 151 -13.68 18.70 1.20
N THR A 152 -12.70 17.86 1.57
CA THR A 152 -11.43 17.75 0.82
C THR A 152 -11.60 17.08 -0.54
N PHE A 153 -12.68 16.33 -0.77
CA PHE A 153 -12.89 15.57 -2.01
C PHE A 153 -13.09 16.43 -3.27
N ALA A 154 -13.63 17.65 -3.12
CA ALA A 154 -13.75 18.60 -4.23
C ALA A 154 -12.40 19.30 -4.55
N ALA A 155 -11.51 19.39 -3.56
CA ALA A 155 -10.17 19.93 -3.72
C ALA A 155 -9.23 18.92 -4.44
N ILE A 156 -9.37 17.61 -4.16
CA ILE A 156 -8.68 16.50 -4.87
C ILE A 156 -8.73 16.70 -6.40
N LEU A 157 -9.92 17.03 -6.91
CA LEU A 157 -10.19 17.11 -8.35
C LEU A 157 -9.67 18.42 -8.95
N SER A 158 -9.83 19.53 -8.22
CA SER A 158 -9.35 20.85 -8.67
C SER A 158 -7.82 20.91 -8.80
N ALA A 159 -7.10 20.26 -7.88
CA ALA A 159 -5.63 20.22 -7.90
C ALA A 159 -5.06 19.31 -9.01
N ALA A 160 -5.77 18.24 -9.38
CA ALA A 160 -5.38 17.34 -10.46
C ALA A 160 -5.65 17.91 -11.86
N GLN A 161 -6.66 18.79 -12.00
CA GLN A 161 -7.03 19.43 -13.27
C GLN A 161 -6.20 20.69 -13.57
N GLY A 162 -5.70 21.40 -12.54
CA GLY A 162 -4.97 22.67 -12.70
C GLY A 162 -3.55 22.59 -13.29
N LYS A 163 -2.96 21.40 -13.46
CA LYS A 163 -1.59 21.23 -13.99
C LYS A 163 -1.51 20.95 -15.49
N GLN A 164 -2.63 20.82 -16.21
CA GLN A 164 -2.64 20.57 -17.66
C GLN A 164 -3.01 21.79 -18.52
N GLY A 165 -3.13 22.99 -17.93
CA GLY A 165 -3.59 24.20 -18.64
C GLY A 165 -2.53 25.26 -18.95
N ALA A 166 -1.24 25.01 -18.73
CA ALA A 166 -0.17 25.96 -19.03
C ALA A 166 0.81 25.37 -20.07
N ALA A 167 0.38 25.42 -21.33
CA ALA A 167 1.24 25.38 -22.51
C ALA A 167 0.59 26.27 -23.58
#